data_AF-A0AAW1ARF5-F1
#
_entry.id   AF-A0AAW1ARF5-F1
#
_cell.length_a   1.000
_cell.length_b   1.000
_cell.length_c   1.000
_cell.angle_alpha   90.00
_cell.angle_beta   90.00
_cell.angle_gamma   90.00
#
_symmetry.space_group_name_H-M   'P 1'
#
loop_
_entity.id
_entity.type
_entity.pdbx_description
1 polymer ?
#
loop_
_entity_poly.entity_id
_entity_poly.type
_entity_poly.pdbx_seq_one_letter_code
_entity_poly.pdbx_strand_id
1 'polypeptide(L)'
;MQSQWTDQVKQLEKQVSALESAQTLEREAAQRESGRLEKENAKLKDICGDLENSLRQQVSELERVKVQLSSHTEVIQTLEETRKQSESLQEQVADLTLSLQEKEQQMAAKTDSLLKREEEAKSLRQGHDLLLLQMHQLQSSLDSCKGQAAEREAALQEQLRVLQMQLQEQQERLLASEKQGQAAVLELASMALEDHLHLSEDGEAEPNGELVSSDAVRLQKENRDLEQQIVEKNKMIKQLQQRMAELKKTLQKELKIRPDGEVPEVPTAGLTVTNNCDLSDSREVNFEYLKHVVLKFMSCRESEALHLIKALSVLLSFSPEEENMVKETLEYKMSWFGSKPLPRGTVRPSISNPGTMWS
;
A
#
# COMPACT_ATOMS: atom_id res chain seq x y z
N MET A 1 25.66 -51.64 -152.39
CA MET A 1 26.43 -51.23 -151.19
C MET A 1 26.28 -49.75 -150.85
N GLN A 2 26.46 -48.80 -151.76
CA GLN A 2 26.31 -47.35 -151.45
C GLN A 2 24.94 -46.94 -150.88
N SER A 3 23.83 -47.45 -151.45
CA SER A 3 22.47 -47.15 -150.96
C SER A 3 22.25 -47.57 -149.49
N GLN A 4 22.81 -48.72 -149.08
CA GLN A 4 22.64 -49.26 -147.73
C GLN A 4 23.38 -48.43 -146.68
N TRP A 5 24.57 -47.92 -147.04
CA TRP A 5 25.34 -46.99 -146.19
C TRP A 5 24.65 -45.64 -146.07
N THR A 6 24.08 -45.10 -147.15
CA THR A 6 23.35 -43.82 -147.11
C THR A 6 22.06 -43.92 -146.28
N ASP A 7 21.37 -45.05 -146.32
CA ASP A 7 20.17 -45.26 -145.50
C ASP A 7 20.51 -45.43 -144.02
N GLN A 8 21.64 -46.08 -143.71
CA GLN A 8 22.15 -46.20 -142.35
C GLN A 8 22.60 -44.86 -141.75
N VAL A 9 23.26 -44.01 -142.55
CA VAL A 9 23.62 -42.64 -142.13
C VAL A 9 22.38 -41.81 -141.85
N LYS A 10 21.38 -41.82 -142.74
CA LYS A 10 20.10 -41.11 -142.51
C LYS A 10 19.37 -41.60 -141.26
N GLN A 11 19.43 -42.90 -140.99
CA GLN A 11 18.84 -43.48 -139.78
C GLN A 11 19.58 -43.04 -138.51
N LEU A 12 20.92 -43.03 -138.52
CA LEU A 12 21.73 -42.54 -137.41
C LEU A 12 21.55 -41.03 -137.19
N GLU A 13 21.50 -40.22 -138.25
CA GLU A 13 21.19 -38.79 -138.18
C GLU A 13 19.80 -38.56 -137.55
N LYS A 14 18.79 -39.32 -137.98
CA LYS A 14 17.46 -39.27 -137.36
C LYS A 14 17.49 -39.67 -135.89
N GLN A 15 18.29 -40.66 -135.51
CA GLN A 15 18.48 -41.07 -134.11
C GLN A 15 19.20 -40.01 -133.29
N VAL A 16 20.26 -39.39 -133.82
CA VAL A 16 20.99 -38.29 -133.18
C VAL A 16 20.07 -37.08 -133.00
N SER A 17 19.34 -36.66 -134.04
CA SER A 17 18.38 -35.56 -133.93
C SER A 17 17.24 -35.85 -132.95
N ALA A 18 16.76 -37.10 -132.88
CA ALA A 18 15.76 -37.51 -131.89
C ALA A 18 16.32 -37.49 -130.46
N LEU A 19 17.56 -37.96 -130.27
CA LEU A 19 18.25 -37.94 -128.97
C LEU A 19 18.56 -36.52 -128.52
N GLU A 20 19.04 -35.64 -129.41
CA GLU A 20 19.29 -34.24 -129.11
C GLU A 20 17.99 -33.52 -128.71
N SER A 21 16.90 -33.75 -129.45
CA SER A 21 15.57 -33.22 -129.12
C SER A 21 15.07 -33.74 -127.77
N ALA A 22 15.21 -35.04 -127.50
CA ALA A 22 14.87 -35.62 -126.20
C ALA A 22 15.72 -35.02 -125.07
N GLN A 23 17.01 -34.83 -125.28
CA GLN A 23 17.92 -34.23 -124.30
C GLN A 23 17.61 -32.75 -124.07
N THR A 24 17.17 -31.99 -125.09
CA THR A 24 16.71 -30.61 -124.90
C THR A 24 15.43 -30.55 -124.09
N LEU A 25 14.46 -31.43 -124.38
CA LEU A 25 13.21 -31.52 -123.63
C LEU A 25 13.45 -31.90 -122.16
N GLU A 26 14.39 -32.83 -121.92
CA GLU A 26 14.79 -33.25 -120.57
C GLU A 26 15.48 -32.11 -119.81
N ARG A 27 16.42 -31.38 -120.44
CA ARG A 27 17.05 -30.20 -119.83
C ARG A 27 16.02 -29.12 -119.49
N GLU A 28 15.10 -28.82 -120.40
CA GLU A 28 14.04 -27.85 -120.14
C GLU A 28 13.09 -28.32 -119.04
N ALA A 29 12.77 -29.62 -118.96
CA ALA A 29 11.98 -30.19 -117.89
C ALA A 29 12.70 -30.08 -116.53
N ALA A 30 13.98 -30.44 -116.47
CA ALA A 30 14.80 -30.29 -115.28
C ALA A 30 14.92 -28.82 -114.84
N GLN A 31 15.06 -27.89 -115.79
CA GLN A 31 15.15 -26.45 -115.49
C GLN A 31 13.83 -25.88 -115.00
N ARG A 32 12.69 -26.31 -115.58
CA ARG A 32 11.35 -25.98 -115.08
C ARG A 32 11.12 -26.50 -113.67
N GLU A 33 11.52 -27.75 -113.39
CA GLU A 33 11.43 -28.33 -112.04
C GLU A 33 12.35 -27.63 -111.04
N SER A 34 13.60 -27.31 -111.40
CA SER A 34 14.51 -26.53 -110.54
C SER A 34 13.91 -25.18 -110.17
N GLY A 35 13.38 -24.44 -111.15
CA GLY A 35 12.73 -23.16 -110.89
C GLY A 35 11.45 -23.27 -110.05
N ARG A 36 10.70 -24.38 -110.16
CA ARG A 36 9.55 -24.66 -109.29
C ARG A 36 10.01 -24.92 -107.85
N LEU A 37 11.01 -25.77 -107.67
CA LEU A 37 11.59 -26.10 -106.36
C LEU A 37 12.25 -24.88 -105.69
N GLU A 38 12.92 -24.02 -106.43
CA GLU A 38 13.49 -22.77 -105.92
C GLU A 38 12.41 -21.82 -105.38
N LYS A 39 11.29 -21.68 -106.10
CA LYS A 39 10.14 -20.88 -105.64
C LYS A 39 9.48 -21.49 -104.40
N GLU A 40 9.35 -22.81 -104.35
CA GLU A 40 8.83 -23.50 -103.16
C GLU A 40 9.77 -23.35 -101.96
N ASN A 41 11.08 -23.50 -102.15
CA ASN A 41 12.08 -23.26 -101.10
C ASN A 41 12.07 -21.82 -100.59
N ALA A 42 11.92 -20.83 -101.48
CA ALA A 42 11.81 -19.43 -101.07
C ALA A 42 10.56 -19.22 -100.19
N LYS A 43 9.39 -19.73 -100.60
CA LYS A 43 8.16 -19.65 -99.81
C LYS A 43 8.29 -20.35 -98.46
N LEU A 44 8.88 -21.54 -98.42
CA LEU A 44 9.11 -22.27 -97.18
C LEU A 44 10.03 -21.48 -96.25
N LYS A 45 11.08 -20.84 -96.79
CA LYS A 45 11.99 -20.00 -96.01
C LYS A 45 11.29 -18.79 -95.40
N ASP A 46 10.43 -18.12 -96.17
CA ASP A 46 9.64 -16.99 -95.68
C ASP A 46 8.68 -17.44 -94.56
N ILE A 47 7.96 -18.54 -94.77
CA ILE A 47 7.07 -19.13 -93.75
C ILE A 47 7.85 -19.52 -92.49
N CYS A 48 9.01 -20.16 -92.63
CA CYS A 48 9.87 -20.50 -91.50
C CYS A 48 10.30 -19.24 -90.73
N GLY A 49 10.68 -18.16 -91.41
CA GLY A 49 11.05 -16.90 -90.78
C GLY A 49 9.89 -16.25 -90.02
N ASP A 50 8.69 -16.25 -90.60
CA ASP A 50 7.48 -15.74 -89.94
C ASP A 50 7.12 -16.55 -88.68
N LEU A 51 7.22 -17.88 -88.77
CA LEU A 51 7.01 -18.78 -87.64
C LEU A 51 8.06 -18.58 -86.55
N GLU A 52 9.34 -18.40 -86.90
CA GLU A 52 10.42 -18.10 -85.96
C GLU A 52 10.21 -16.76 -85.24
N ASN A 53 9.78 -15.73 -85.96
CA ASN A 53 9.46 -14.42 -85.39
C ASN A 53 8.27 -14.50 -84.43
N SER A 54 7.21 -15.20 -84.82
CA SER A 54 6.03 -15.44 -83.97
C SER A 54 6.42 -16.22 -82.71
N LEU A 55 7.22 -17.28 -82.84
CA LEU A 55 7.73 -18.05 -81.70
C LEU A 55 8.56 -17.18 -80.74
N ARG A 56 9.45 -16.34 -81.27
CA ARG A 56 10.26 -15.41 -80.46
C ARG A 56 9.38 -14.41 -79.70
N GLN A 57 8.32 -13.91 -80.32
CA GLN A 57 7.36 -13.03 -79.67
C GLN A 57 6.62 -13.76 -78.53
N GLN A 58 6.10 -14.97 -78.80
CA GLN A 58 5.41 -15.78 -77.79
C GLN A 58 6.31 -16.15 -76.60
N VAL A 59 7.59 -16.47 -76.83
CA VAL A 59 8.57 -16.70 -75.75
C VAL A 59 8.79 -15.44 -74.90
N SER A 60 8.88 -14.27 -75.53
CA SER A 60 9.05 -13.00 -74.83
C SER A 60 7.81 -12.63 -74.00
N GLU A 61 6.62 -12.90 -74.52
CA GLU A 61 5.35 -12.72 -73.81
C GLU A 61 5.23 -13.67 -72.62
N LEU A 62 5.61 -14.95 -72.79
CA LEU A 62 5.66 -15.94 -71.71
C LEU A 62 6.62 -15.53 -70.59
N GLU A 63 7.83 -15.07 -70.91
CA GLU A 63 8.77 -14.63 -69.88
C GLU A 63 8.26 -13.39 -69.15
N ARG A 64 7.61 -12.44 -69.87
CA ARG A 64 6.97 -11.28 -69.25
C ARG A 64 5.88 -11.69 -68.26
N VAL A 65 4.98 -12.60 -68.67
CA VAL A 65 3.90 -13.09 -67.79
C VAL A 65 4.46 -13.85 -66.59
N LYS A 66 5.52 -14.63 -66.78
CA LYS A 66 6.19 -15.35 -65.70
C LYS A 66 6.79 -14.41 -64.65
N VAL A 67 7.46 -13.34 -65.09
CA VAL A 67 7.99 -12.29 -64.20
C VAL A 67 6.84 -11.55 -63.48
N GLN A 68 5.74 -11.28 -64.18
CA GLN A 68 4.56 -10.69 -63.54
C GLN A 68 3.99 -11.63 -62.46
N LEU A 69 3.88 -12.92 -62.75
CA LEU A 69 3.37 -13.92 -61.81
C LEU A 69 4.26 -14.08 -60.57
N SER A 70 5.60 -14.07 -60.73
CA SER A 70 6.51 -14.08 -59.59
C SER A 70 6.35 -12.82 -58.74
N SER A 71 6.23 -11.65 -59.35
CA SER A 71 5.99 -10.40 -58.60
C SER A 71 4.65 -10.42 -57.84
N HIS A 72 3.58 -10.97 -58.44
CA HIS A 72 2.29 -11.11 -57.76
C HIS A 72 2.37 -12.08 -56.59
N THR A 73 3.20 -13.13 -56.71
CA THR A 73 3.42 -14.10 -55.63
C THR A 73 4.11 -13.44 -54.43
N GLU A 74 5.13 -12.60 -54.66
CA GLU A 74 5.80 -11.82 -53.60
C GLU A 74 4.82 -10.85 -52.92
N VAL A 75 3.98 -10.15 -53.70
CA VAL A 75 2.95 -9.27 -53.14
C VAL A 75 1.96 -10.05 -52.28
N ILE A 76 1.49 -11.23 -52.72
CA ILE A 76 0.59 -12.06 -51.92
C ILE A 76 1.24 -12.48 -50.60
N GLN A 77 2.52 -12.88 -50.61
CA GLN A 77 3.25 -13.25 -49.39
C GLN A 77 3.34 -12.07 -48.40
N THR A 78 3.69 -10.88 -48.88
CA THR A 78 3.76 -9.69 -48.01
C THR A 78 2.39 -9.29 -47.45
N LEU A 79 1.32 -9.44 -48.24
CA LEU A 79 -0.05 -9.22 -47.78
C LEU A 79 -0.49 -10.27 -46.74
N GLU A 80 -0.09 -11.53 -46.89
CA GLU A 80 -0.37 -12.58 -45.90
C GLU A 80 0.39 -12.35 -44.58
N GLU A 81 1.65 -11.92 -44.64
CA GLU A 81 2.44 -11.59 -43.45
C GLU A 81 1.86 -10.40 -42.69
N THR A 82 1.53 -9.32 -43.41
CA THR A 82 0.88 -8.14 -42.80
C THR A 82 -0.49 -8.47 -42.23
N ARG A 83 -1.27 -9.33 -42.88
CA ARG A 83 -2.53 -9.85 -42.34
C ARG A 83 -2.31 -10.60 -41.02
N LYS A 84 -1.34 -11.52 -40.96
CA LYS A 84 -1.01 -12.27 -39.72
C LYS A 84 -0.59 -11.34 -38.59
N GLN A 85 0.21 -10.32 -38.89
CA GLN A 85 0.59 -9.29 -37.90
C GLN A 85 -0.63 -8.52 -37.39
N SER A 86 -1.55 -8.13 -38.28
CA SER A 86 -2.80 -7.47 -37.90
C SER A 86 -3.68 -8.36 -37.02
N GLU A 87 -3.80 -9.64 -37.32
CA GLU A 87 -4.56 -10.61 -36.51
C GLU A 87 -3.95 -10.77 -35.11
N SER A 88 -2.61 -10.87 -35.01
CA SER A 88 -1.92 -10.94 -33.72
C SER A 88 -2.06 -9.66 -32.88
N LEU A 89 -2.00 -8.48 -33.51
CA LEU A 89 -2.23 -7.22 -32.81
C LEU A 89 -3.70 -7.10 -32.36
N GLN A 90 -4.64 -7.57 -33.17
CA GLN A 90 -6.06 -7.59 -32.82
C GLN A 90 -6.33 -8.49 -31.60
N GLU A 91 -5.68 -9.65 -31.52
CA GLU A 91 -5.74 -10.55 -30.35
C GLU A 91 -5.17 -9.87 -29.09
N GLN A 92 -4.00 -9.25 -29.19
CA GLN A 92 -3.40 -8.50 -28.07
C GLN A 92 -4.29 -7.35 -27.58
N VAL A 93 -4.94 -6.62 -28.50
CA VAL A 93 -5.88 -5.55 -28.15
C VAL A 93 -7.12 -6.11 -27.45
N ALA A 94 -7.64 -7.25 -27.90
CA ALA A 94 -8.76 -7.92 -27.25
C ALA A 94 -8.41 -8.36 -25.83
N ASP A 95 -7.25 -8.97 -25.63
CA ASP A 95 -6.78 -9.41 -24.31
C ASP A 95 -6.58 -8.24 -23.34
N LEU A 96 -5.95 -7.15 -23.80
CA LEU A 96 -5.77 -5.94 -23.00
C LEU A 96 -7.12 -5.28 -22.66
N THR A 97 -8.08 -5.31 -23.59
CA THR A 97 -9.43 -4.78 -23.35
C THR A 97 -10.16 -5.59 -22.27
N LEU A 98 -10.07 -6.92 -22.31
CA LEU A 98 -10.64 -7.79 -21.27
C LEU A 98 -9.97 -7.56 -19.91
N SER A 99 -8.64 -7.46 -19.89
CA SER A 99 -7.90 -7.19 -18.65
C SER A 99 -8.27 -5.83 -18.05
N LEU A 100 -8.42 -4.80 -18.89
CA LEU A 100 -8.84 -3.47 -18.45
C LEU A 100 -10.25 -3.51 -17.85
N GLN A 101 -11.21 -4.18 -18.51
CA GLN A 101 -12.57 -4.34 -17.99
C GLN A 101 -12.59 -5.08 -16.65
N GLU A 102 -11.78 -6.12 -16.48
CA GLU A 102 -11.66 -6.83 -15.21
C GLU A 102 -11.12 -5.91 -14.11
N LYS A 103 -10.10 -5.09 -14.42
CA LYS A 103 -9.54 -4.12 -13.46
C LYS A 103 -10.54 -3.01 -13.12
N GLU A 104 -11.33 -2.54 -14.07
CA GLU A 104 -12.42 -1.59 -13.81
C GLU A 104 -13.46 -2.18 -12.85
N GLN A 105 -13.88 -3.43 -13.06
CA GLN A 105 -14.81 -4.11 -12.15
C GLN A 105 -14.22 -4.30 -10.74
N GLN A 106 -12.94 -4.69 -10.65
CA GLN A 106 -12.23 -4.81 -9.37
C GLN A 106 -12.13 -3.46 -8.64
N MET A 107 -11.88 -2.38 -9.37
CA MET A 107 -11.81 -1.03 -8.84
C MET A 107 -13.17 -0.53 -8.35
N ALA A 108 -14.25 -0.78 -9.11
CA ALA A 108 -15.61 -0.47 -8.69
C ALA A 108 -15.97 -1.19 -7.39
N ALA A 109 -15.73 -2.51 -7.31
CA ALA A 109 -16.01 -3.30 -6.12
C ALA A 109 -15.20 -2.83 -4.88
N LYS A 110 -13.93 -2.45 -5.07
CA LYS A 110 -13.11 -1.88 -3.99
C LYS A 110 -13.62 -0.51 -3.54
N THR A 111 -14.06 0.32 -4.47
CA THR A 111 -14.64 1.64 -4.17
C THR A 111 -15.89 1.49 -3.32
N ASP A 112 -16.79 0.58 -3.67
CA ASP A 112 -18.00 0.28 -2.87
C ASP A 112 -17.65 -0.24 -1.47
N SER A 113 -16.63 -1.11 -1.36
CA SER A 113 -16.17 -1.60 -0.06
C SER A 113 -15.55 -0.50 0.80
N LEU A 114 -14.84 0.47 0.19
CA LEU A 114 -14.27 1.61 0.89
C LEU A 114 -15.37 2.56 1.38
N LEU A 115 -16.38 2.85 0.56
CA LEU A 115 -17.52 3.68 0.96
C LEU A 115 -18.26 3.08 2.17
N LYS A 116 -18.52 1.76 2.16
CA LYS A 116 -19.13 1.07 3.32
C LYS A 116 -18.28 1.21 4.58
N ARG A 117 -16.96 1.01 4.48
CA ARG A 117 -16.05 1.21 5.62
C ARG A 117 -15.99 2.66 6.10
N GLU A 118 -16.10 3.63 5.20
CA GLU A 118 -16.15 5.04 5.55
C GLU A 118 -17.43 5.37 6.33
N GLU A 119 -18.57 4.83 5.91
CA GLU A 119 -19.85 4.96 6.63
C GLU A 119 -19.78 4.33 8.02
N GLU A 120 -19.25 3.10 8.14
CA GLU A 120 -19.01 2.44 9.43
C GLU A 120 -18.10 3.28 10.34
N ALA A 121 -17.02 3.83 9.80
CA ALA A 121 -16.10 4.69 10.55
C ALA A 121 -16.77 6.00 11.01
N LYS A 122 -17.65 6.58 10.20
CA LYS A 122 -18.45 7.77 10.59
C LYS A 122 -19.41 7.42 11.74
N SER A 123 -20.13 6.30 11.64
CA SER A 123 -21.01 5.84 12.72
C SER A 123 -20.27 5.56 14.03
N LEU A 124 -19.10 4.93 13.95
CA LEU A 124 -18.25 4.68 15.13
C LEU A 124 -17.73 5.97 15.76
N ARG A 125 -17.32 6.96 14.96
CA ARG A 125 -16.92 8.29 15.48
C ARG A 125 -18.06 8.99 16.19
N GLN A 126 -19.26 9.01 15.60
CA GLN A 126 -20.44 9.60 16.25
C GLN A 126 -20.76 8.91 17.59
N GLY A 127 -20.64 7.59 17.65
CA GLY A 127 -20.80 6.84 18.90
C GLY A 127 -19.74 7.19 19.95
N HIS A 128 -18.48 7.35 19.53
CA HIS A 128 -17.40 7.77 20.42
C HIS A 128 -17.62 9.17 21.00
N ASP A 129 -18.02 10.14 20.16
CA ASP A 129 -18.30 11.51 20.59
C ASP A 129 -19.45 11.56 21.61
N LEU A 130 -20.49 10.75 21.41
CA LEU A 130 -21.59 10.62 22.37
C LEU A 130 -21.13 10.04 23.71
N LEU A 131 -20.29 9.00 23.69
CA LEU A 131 -19.73 8.40 24.90
C LEU A 131 -18.82 9.38 25.65
N LEU A 132 -18.02 10.18 24.93
CA LEU A 132 -17.20 11.24 25.51
C LEU A 132 -18.06 12.27 26.25
N LEU A 133 -19.15 12.73 25.64
CA LEU A 133 -20.09 13.65 26.26
C LEU A 133 -20.71 13.04 27.53
N GLN A 134 -21.14 11.78 27.48
CA GLN A 134 -21.69 11.08 28.63
C GLN A 134 -20.65 10.93 29.76
N MET A 135 -19.40 10.61 29.41
CA MET A 135 -18.31 10.52 30.39
C MET A 135 -18.06 11.87 31.07
N HIS A 136 -18.00 12.97 30.31
CA HIS A 136 -17.87 14.31 30.88
C HIS A 136 -19.03 14.68 31.80
N GLN A 137 -20.27 14.33 31.43
CA GLN A 137 -21.45 14.59 32.27
C GLN A 137 -21.40 13.81 33.59
N LEU A 138 -21.03 12.53 33.55
CA LEU A 138 -20.85 11.71 34.74
C LEU A 138 -19.70 12.21 35.62
N GLN A 139 -18.59 12.64 35.01
CA GLN A 139 -17.45 13.22 35.72
C GLN A 139 -17.86 14.50 36.47
N SER A 140 -18.55 15.43 35.79
CA SER A 140 -19.06 16.65 36.42
C SER A 140 -20.03 16.35 37.56
N SER A 141 -20.91 15.36 37.40
CA SER A 141 -21.84 14.93 38.45
C SER A 141 -21.12 14.32 39.65
N LEU A 142 -20.07 13.53 39.40
CA LEU A 142 -19.22 12.95 40.44
C LEU A 142 -18.49 14.04 41.23
N ASP A 143 -17.91 15.03 40.55
CA ASP A 143 -17.17 16.12 41.19
C ASP A 143 -18.10 17.02 42.02
N SER A 144 -19.32 17.28 41.54
CA SER A 144 -20.37 17.96 42.33
C SER A 144 -20.76 17.18 43.59
N CYS A 145 -20.99 15.87 43.48
CA CYS A 145 -21.32 15.02 44.62
C CYS A 145 -20.19 14.97 45.66
N LYS A 146 -18.93 14.87 45.20
CA LYS A 146 -17.75 14.95 46.07
C LYS A 146 -17.65 16.29 46.79
N GLY A 147 -17.87 17.41 46.08
CA GLY A 147 -17.89 18.75 46.69
C GLY A 147 -18.94 18.85 47.80
N GLN A 148 -20.17 18.43 47.53
CA GLN A 148 -21.24 18.42 48.53
C GLN A 148 -20.94 17.51 49.74
N ALA A 149 -20.30 16.36 49.51
CA ALA A 149 -19.89 15.47 50.59
C ALA A 149 -18.83 16.13 51.49
N ALA A 150 -17.83 16.78 50.89
CA ALA A 150 -16.79 17.51 51.61
C ALA A 150 -17.35 18.70 52.41
N GLU A 151 -18.29 19.46 51.83
CA GLU A 151 -18.98 20.56 52.53
C GLU A 151 -19.79 20.06 53.73
N ARG A 152 -20.52 18.94 53.58
CA ARG A 152 -21.25 18.30 54.70
C ARG A 152 -20.30 17.82 55.79
N GLU A 153 -19.18 17.22 55.42
CA GLU A 153 -18.16 16.77 56.38
C GLU A 153 -17.57 17.95 57.15
N ALA A 154 -17.20 19.04 56.46
CA ALA A 154 -16.71 20.26 57.10
C ALA A 154 -17.76 20.88 58.04
N ALA A 155 -19.04 20.90 57.65
CA ALA A 155 -20.12 21.38 58.51
C ALA A 155 -20.29 20.53 59.78
N LEU A 156 -20.21 19.19 59.66
CA LEU A 156 -20.26 18.28 60.82
C LEU A 156 -19.02 18.43 61.71
N GLN A 157 -17.84 18.62 61.14
CA GLN A 157 -16.60 18.87 61.89
C GLN A 157 -16.70 20.19 62.67
N GLU A 158 -17.24 21.26 62.08
CA GLU A 158 -17.43 22.52 62.78
C GLU A 158 -18.48 22.39 63.90
N GLN A 159 -19.59 21.68 63.66
CA GLN A 159 -20.57 21.38 64.70
C GLN A 159 -19.94 20.60 65.87
N LEU A 160 -19.13 19.58 65.58
CA LEU A 160 -18.40 18.81 66.59
C LEU A 160 -17.43 19.71 67.37
N ARG A 161 -16.70 20.60 66.69
CA ARG A 161 -15.79 21.56 67.33
C ARG A 161 -16.53 22.49 68.29
N VAL A 162 -17.69 23.01 67.90
CA VAL A 162 -18.54 23.86 68.75
C VAL A 162 -19.02 23.08 69.97
N LEU A 163 -19.49 21.84 69.79
CA LEU A 163 -19.93 20.98 70.91
C LEU A 163 -18.79 20.66 71.87
N GLN A 164 -17.58 20.37 71.36
CA GLN A 164 -16.39 20.16 72.18
C GLN A 164 -16.05 21.40 73.00
N MET A 165 -16.12 22.59 72.41
CA MET A 165 -15.84 23.85 73.09
C MET A 165 -16.87 24.14 74.21
N GLN A 166 -18.16 23.88 73.96
CA GLN A 166 -19.21 23.99 74.98
C GLN A 166 -19.03 23.00 76.13
N LEU A 167 -18.64 21.75 75.82
CA LEU A 167 -18.38 20.74 76.84
C LEU A 167 -17.20 21.14 77.72
N GLN A 168 -16.13 21.66 77.12
CA GLN A 168 -14.97 22.16 77.86
C GLN A 168 -15.35 23.35 78.74
N GLU A 169 -16.14 24.30 78.23
CA GLU A 169 -16.62 25.44 79.01
C GLU A 169 -17.49 24.98 80.20
N GLN A 170 -18.36 23.99 80.02
CA GLN A 170 -19.15 23.41 81.11
C GLN A 170 -18.27 22.71 82.15
N GLN A 171 -17.23 21.98 81.73
CA GLN A 171 -16.25 21.39 82.64
C GLN A 171 -15.52 22.46 83.46
N GLU A 172 -15.09 23.56 82.83
CA GLU A 172 -14.44 24.67 83.54
C GLU A 172 -15.37 25.35 84.54
N ARG A 173 -16.65 25.56 84.19
CA ARG A 173 -17.66 26.10 85.12
C ARG A 173 -17.92 25.16 86.31
N LEU A 174 -18.02 23.86 86.06
CA LEU A 174 -18.17 22.86 87.12
C LEU A 174 -16.97 22.88 88.07
N LEU A 175 -15.75 22.86 87.53
CA LEU A 175 -14.52 22.97 88.34
C LEU A 175 -14.45 24.29 89.13
N ALA A 176 -14.90 25.41 88.55
CA ALA A 176 -14.97 26.69 89.26
C ALA A 176 -16.01 26.65 90.39
N SER A 177 -17.19 26.07 90.13
CA SER A 177 -18.25 25.88 91.13
C SER A 177 -17.80 24.92 92.25
N GLU A 178 -17.09 23.84 91.91
CA GLU A 178 -16.50 22.91 92.88
C GLU A 178 -15.46 23.62 93.75
N LYS A 179 -14.56 24.40 93.16
CA LYS A 179 -13.58 25.20 93.93
C LYS A 179 -14.25 26.22 94.84
N GLN A 180 -15.30 26.89 94.38
CA GLN A 180 -16.06 27.85 95.18
C GLN A 180 -16.86 27.16 96.29
N GLY A 181 -17.44 25.99 96.02
CA GLY A 181 -18.09 25.14 97.01
C GLY A 181 -17.09 24.62 98.06
N GLN A 182 -15.92 24.16 97.64
CA GLN A 182 -14.82 23.77 98.54
C GLN A 182 -14.33 24.96 99.38
N ALA A 183 -14.23 26.16 98.81
CA ALA A 183 -13.89 27.38 99.55
C ALA A 183 -14.97 27.75 100.57
N ALA A 184 -16.24 27.64 100.21
CA ALA A 184 -17.36 27.87 101.12
C ALA A 184 -17.44 26.81 102.23
N VAL A 185 -17.13 25.54 101.93
CA VAL A 185 -17.00 24.47 102.93
C VAL A 185 -15.80 24.73 103.83
N LEU A 186 -14.67 25.23 103.31
CA LEU A 186 -13.50 25.63 104.11
C LEU A 186 -13.78 26.87 104.96
N GLU A 187 -14.55 27.84 104.49
CA GLU A 187 -15.01 28.99 105.29
C GLU A 187 -16.00 28.53 106.37
N LEU A 188 -16.99 27.70 106.03
CA LEU A 188 -17.91 27.09 107.00
C LEU A 188 -17.18 26.21 108.00
N ALA A 189 -16.15 25.47 107.58
CA ALA A 189 -15.29 24.69 108.46
C ALA A 189 -14.41 25.59 109.32
N SER A 190 -13.94 26.74 108.82
CA SER A 190 -13.18 27.72 109.61
C SER A 190 -14.07 28.44 110.62
N MET A 191 -15.32 28.75 110.26
CA MET A 191 -16.36 29.27 111.16
C MET A 191 -16.81 28.19 112.17
N ALA A 192 -16.90 26.92 111.77
CA ALA A 192 -17.19 25.80 112.66
C ALA A 192 -16.00 25.43 113.55
N LEU A 193 -14.75 25.70 113.11
CA LEU A 193 -13.54 25.58 113.94
C LEU A 193 -13.45 26.71 114.97
N GLU A 194 -14.07 27.85 114.69
CA GLU A 194 -14.33 28.91 115.68
C GLU A 194 -15.47 28.54 116.64
N ASP A 195 -16.45 27.72 116.23
CA ASP A 195 -17.67 27.47 117.00
C ASP A 195 -17.77 26.09 117.69
N HIS A 196 -16.93 25.09 117.39
CA HIS A 196 -16.94 23.84 118.17
C HIS A 196 -15.61 23.05 118.15
N LEU A 197 -14.86 23.18 119.26
CA LEU A 197 -14.47 21.99 120.02
C LEU A 197 -15.71 21.08 120.13
N HIS A 198 -15.57 19.81 119.70
CA HIS A 198 -16.44 18.63 119.91
C HIS A 198 -16.99 17.95 118.62
N LEU A 199 -16.45 16.74 118.36
CA LEU A 199 -17.03 15.55 117.67
C LEU A 199 -17.10 15.60 116.13
N SER A 200 -16.21 14.90 115.39
CA SER A 200 -16.05 13.45 115.14
C SER A 200 -16.88 12.92 113.97
N GLU A 201 -16.15 12.58 112.91
CA GLU A 201 -16.30 11.53 111.90
C GLU A 201 -17.72 11.15 111.44
N ASP A 202 -17.99 11.32 110.13
CA ASP A 202 -18.42 10.16 109.34
C ASP A 202 -18.10 10.32 107.85
N GLY A 203 -17.74 9.21 107.21
CA GLY A 203 -17.20 9.13 105.86
C GLY A 203 -18.23 8.82 104.77
N GLU A 204 -18.00 9.43 103.62
CA GLU A 204 -18.00 8.86 102.26
C GLU A 204 -18.68 7.48 102.04
N ALA A 205 -19.65 7.42 101.13
CA ALA A 205 -19.38 7.05 99.72
C ALA A 205 -20.67 6.53 99.06
N GLU A 206 -21.05 7.18 97.96
CA GLU A 206 -22.19 6.83 97.13
C GLU A 206 -22.03 5.47 96.41
N PRO A 207 -23.13 4.76 96.14
CA PRO A 207 -23.12 3.51 95.41
C PRO A 207 -22.95 3.77 93.90
N ASN A 208 -21.79 3.38 93.38
CA ASN A 208 -21.58 3.14 91.95
C ASN A 208 -22.50 2.00 91.46
N GLY A 209 -23.14 2.21 90.31
CA GLY A 209 -23.90 1.20 89.56
C GLY A 209 -25.28 1.76 89.24
N GLU A 210 -25.57 2.16 88.00
CA GLU A 210 -26.34 1.27 87.11
C GLU A 210 -26.27 1.70 85.62
N LEU A 211 -25.39 2.64 85.22
CA LEU A 211 -25.34 3.14 83.84
C LEU A 211 -24.33 2.42 82.93
N VAL A 212 -23.41 1.64 83.49
CA VAL A 212 -22.36 0.94 82.71
C VAL A 212 -22.89 -0.33 82.02
N SER A 213 -23.97 -0.95 82.50
CA SER A 213 -24.45 -2.22 81.92
C SER A 213 -25.16 -2.03 80.57
N SER A 214 -25.94 -0.95 80.41
CA SER A 214 -26.66 -0.66 79.16
C SER A 214 -25.72 -0.27 78.02
N ASP A 215 -24.76 0.62 78.31
CA ASP A 215 -23.76 1.05 77.33
C ASP A 215 -22.77 -0.06 76.98
N ALA A 216 -22.37 -0.90 77.95
CA ALA A 216 -21.56 -2.09 77.68
C ALA A 216 -22.28 -3.10 76.79
N VAL A 217 -23.59 -3.33 77.01
CA VAL A 217 -24.38 -4.26 76.19
C VAL A 217 -24.63 -3.69 74.78
N ARG A 218 -24.87 -2.38 74.65
CA ARG A 218 -25.05 -1.73 73.34
C ARG A 218 -23.75 -1.78 72.52
N LEU A 219 -22.62 -1.44 73.13
CA LEU A 219 -21.31 -1.55 72.49
C LEU A 219 -20.96 -3.00 72.13
N GLN A 220 -21.31 -3.98 72.97
CA GLN A 220 -21.08 -5.39 72.66
C GLN A 220 -21.92 -5.89 71.47
N LYS A 221 -23.14 -5.36 71.29
CA LYS A 221 -23.99 -5.66 70.15
C LYS A 221 -23.46 -5.01 68.86
N GLU A 222 -23.11 -3.73 68.91
CA GLU A 222 -22.51 -3.02 67.76
C GLU A 222 -21.19 -3.67 67.32
N ASN A 223 -20.37 -4.13 68.26
CA ASN A 223 -19.12 -4.82 67.94
C ASN A 223 -19.38 -6.15 67.20
N ARG A 224 -20.39 -6.93 67.61
CA ARG A 224 -20.81 -8.15 66.90
C ARG A 224 -21.32 -7.84 65.49
N ASP A 225 -22.12 -6.79 65.33
CA ASP A 225 -22.68 -6.42 64.03
C ASP A 225 -21.57 -5.93 63.07
N LEU A 226 -20.57 -5.20 63.59
CA LEU A 226 -19.39 -4.79 62.83
C LEU A 226 -18.49 -5.98 62.46
N GLU A 227 -18.25 -6.91 63.38
CA GLU A 227 -17.53 -8.16 63.09
C GLU A 227 -18.22 -8.95 61.97
N GLN A 228 -19.55 -9.06 62.01
CA GLN A 228 -20.35 -9.72 60.97
C GLN A 228 -20.21 -9.02 59.61
N GLN A 229 -20.27 -7.68 59.58
CA GLN A 229 -20.04 -6.93 58.34
C GLN A 229 -18.62 -7.11 57.80
N ILE A 230 -17.61 -7.18 58.67
CA ILE A 230 -16.22 -7.43 58.27
C ILE A 230 -16.10 -8.82 57.62
N VAL A 231 -16.74 -9.84 58.17
CA VAL A 231 -16.75 -11.19 57.59
C VAL A 231 -17.43 -11.19 56.20
N GLU A 232 -18.56 -10.50 56.06
CA GLU A 232 -19.28 -10.40 54.80
C GLU A 232 -18.48 -9.64 53.73
N LYS A 233 -17.86 -8.51 54.08
CA LYS A 233 -17.00 -7.76 53.16
C LYS A 233 -15.74 -8.56 52.79
N ASN A 234 -15.15 -9.30 53.71
CA ASN A 234 -14.04 -10.20 53.40
C ASN A 234 -14.44 -11.33 52.42
N LYS A 235 -15.66 -11.85 52.53
CA LYS A 235 -16.21 -12.81 51.56
C LYS A 235 -16.38 -12.17 50.17
N MET A 236 -16.87 -10.93 50.11
CA MET A 236 -17.01 -10.20 48.86
C MET A 236 -15.66 -9.89 48.20
N ILE A 237 -14.64 -9.52 48.97
CA ILE A 237 -13.28 -9.30 48.47
C ILE A 237 -12.73 -10.58 47.84
N LYS A 238 -12.88 -11.74 48.49
CA LYS A 238 -12.46 -13.04 47.93
C LYS A 238 -13.18 -13.35 46.61
N GLN A 239 -14.48 -13.07 46.53
CA GLN A 239 -15.26 -13.26 45.29
C GLN A 239 -14.79 -12.33 44.17
N LEU A 240 -14.49 -11.06 44.47
CA LEU A 240 -13.97 -10.11 43.48
C LEU A 240 -12.56 -10.48 43.03
N GLN A 241 -11.69 -10.91 43.95
CA GLN A 241 -10.35 -11.42 43.62
C GLN A 241 -10.41 -12.66 42.72
N GLN A 242 -11.33 -13.60 43.00
CA GLN A 242 -11.56 -14.76 42.15
C GLN A 242 -12.02 -14.35 40.74
N ARG A 243 -12.99 -13.43 40.63
CA ARG A 243 -13.44 -12.89 39.34
C ARG A 243 -12.31 -12.20 38.58
N MET A 244 -11.47 -11.41 39.26
CA MET A 244 -10.30 -10.76 38.63
C MET A 244 -9.29 -11.77 38.11
N ALA A 245 -9.05 -12.87 38.84
CA ALA A 245 -8.14 -13.93 38.40
C ALA A 245 -8.67 -14.68 37.16
N GLU A 246 -9.98 -14.94 37.10
CA GLU A 246 -10.64 -15.51 35.93
C GLU A 246 -10.58 -14.55 34.74
N LEU A 247 -10.87 -13.27 34.95
CA LEU A 247 -10.78 -12.24 33.91
C LEU A 247 -9.36 -12.14 33.35
N LYS A 248 -8.35 -12.17 34.22
CA LYS A 248 -6.93 -12.17 33.83
C LYS A 248 -6.59 -13.40 32.98
N LYS A 249 -7.08 -14.59 33.33
CA LYS A 249 -6.88 -15.81 32.53
C LYS A 249 -7.56 -15.71 31.17
N THR A 250 -8.77 -15.16 31.11
CA THR A 250 -9.50 -14.96 29.85
C THR A 250 -8.78 -13.95 28.96
N LEU A 251 -8.36 -12.81 29.51
CA LEU A 251 -7.58 -11.80 28.80
C LEU A 251 -6.24 -12.35 28.31
N GLN A 252 -5.51 -13.12 29.11
CA GLN A 252 -4.26 -13.77 28.69
C GLN A 252 -4.48 -14.80 27.57
N LYS A 253 -5.61 -15.52 27.55
CA LYS A 253 -5.97 -16.45 26.47
C LYS A 253 -6.39 -15.73 25.18
N GLU A 254 -7.09 -14.61 25.30
CA GLU A 254 -7.50 -13.76 24.16
C GLU A 254 -6.29 -13.06 23.53
N LEU A 255 -5.33 -12.60 24.34
CA LEU A 255 -4.18 -11.81 23.89
C LEU A 255 -3.07 -12.59 23.17
N LYS A 256 -3.14 -13.92 22.99
CA LYS A 256 -2.16 -14.77 22.26
C LYS A 256 -0.72 -14.20 22.23
N ILE A 257 -0.14 -13.90 23.39
CA ILE A 257 1.32 -13.78 23.51
C ILE A 257 1.83 -15.20 23.73
N ARG A 258 2.18 -15.84 22.62
CA ARG A 258 2.98 -17.06 22.56
C ARG A 258 4.30 -16.81 23.30
N PRO A 259 4.66 -17.53 24.37
CA PRO A 259 6.03 -17.52 24.87
C PRO A 259 6.79 -18.51 24.01
N ASP A 260 7.34 -18.02 22.90
CA ASP A 260 8.26 -18.80 22.08
C ASP A 260 9.36 -17.83 21.63
N GLY A 261 10.54 -18.03 22.20
CA GLY A 261 11.66 -17.13 22.12
C GLY A 261 12.84 -17.85 22.76
N GLU A 262 13.30 -18.88 22.06
CA GLU A 262 14.55 -19.59 22.31
C GLU A 262 15.69 -18.57 22.48
N VAL A 263 16.45 -18.79 23.55
CA VAL A 263 17.71 -18.10 23.85
C VAL A 263 18.82 -18.80 23.06
N PRO A 264 19.63 -18.05 22.30
CA PRO A 264 21.05 -18.39 22.18
C PRO A 264 21.90 -17.46 23.04
N GLU A 265 22.67 -18.07 23.94
CA GLU A 265 23.90 -17.55 24.57
C GLU A 265 24.84 -16.99 23.46
N VAL A 266 25.64 -15.92 23.61
CA VAL A 266 26.84 -15.66 24.44
C VAL A 266 27.28 -14.17 24.16
N PRO A 267 28.28 -13.55 24.83
CA PRO A 267 28.48 -13.19 26.24
C PRO A 267 28.58 -11.67 26.49
N THR A 268 28.48 -11.33 27.77
CA THR A 268 28.74 -10.04 28.41
C THR A 268 30.20 -9.55 28.25
N ALA A 269 30.37 -8.29 27.83
CA ALA A 269 31.48 -7.41 28.18
C ALA A 269 30.90 -5.97 28.19
N GLY A 270 30.81 -5.28 29.31
CA GLY A 270 31.96 -4.67 29.98
C GLY A 270 31.85 -3.15 29.79
N LEU A 271 31.36 -2.46 30.83
CA LEU A 271 31.30 -1.00 30.89
C LEU A 271 32.71 -0.41 30.70
N THR A 272 32.89 0.46 29.69
CA THR A 272 33.85 1.58 29.76
C THR A 272 33.43 2.71 28.84
N VAL A 273 33.22 3.86 29.48
CA VAL A 273 33.26 5.21 28.94
C VAL A 273 34.58 5.43 28.21
N THR A 274 34.55 6.03 27.00
CA THR A 274 35.38 7.14 26.50
C THR A 274 35.45 7.11 24.96
N ASN A 275 35.10 8.26 24.35
CA ASN A 275 35.47 8.78 23.02
C ASN A 275 34.32 9.05 22.06
N ASN A 276 33.77 10.26 22.18
CA ASN A 276 32.91 10.90 21.18
C ASN A 276 33.73 11.47 19.99
N CYS A 277 34.84 10.85 19.60
CA CYS A 277 35.74 11.38 18.57
C CYS A 277 35.64 10.67 17.20
N ASP A 278 34.75 9.68 17.04
CA ASP A 278 34.64 8.88 15.79
C ASP A 278 33.32 9.11 15.01
N LEU A 279 32.45 9.99 15.52
CA LEU A 279 31.20 10.36 14.85
C LEU A 279 31.38 11.46 13.79
N SER A 280 32.54 12.11 13.74
CA SER A 280 32.87 13.11 12.71
C SER A 280 33.34 12.45 11.42
N ASP A 281 34.24 11.46 11.49
CA ASP A 281 34.77 10.76 10.32
C ASP A 281 33.68 9.97 9.59
N SER A 282 32.79 9.30 10.35
CA SER A 282 31.62 8.63 9.79
C SER A 282 30.62 9.59 9.12
N ARG A 283 30.57 10.85 9.56
CA ARG A 283 29.67 11.88 9.01
C ARG A 283 30.29 12.58 7.80
N GLU A 284 31.61 12.70 7.76
CA GLU A 284 32.36 13.30 6.64
C GLU A 284 32.49 12.33 5.45
N VAL A 285 32.70 11.03 5.70
CA VAL A 285 32.56 9.96 4.68
C VAL A 285 31.15 9.96 4.10
N ASN A 286 30.14 10.26 4.92
CA ASN A 286 28.76 10.36 4.48
C ASN A 286 28.55 11.57 3.55
N PHE A 287 29.20 12.72 3.79
CA PHE A 287 29.10 13.89 2.89
C PHE A 287 29.84 13.70 1.57
N GLU A 288 31.02 13.08 1.57
CA GLU A 288 31.76 12.82 0.32
C GLU A 288 31.04 11.77 -0.53
N TYR A 289 30.53 10.70 0.10
CA TYR A 289 29.70 9.70 -0.58
C TYR A 289 28.35 10.30 -1.03
N LEU A 290 27.68 11.10 -0.21
CA LEU A 290 26.46 11.81 -0.58
C LEU A 290 26.70 12.75 -1.76
N LYS A 291 27.80 13.50 -1.78
CA LYS A 291 28.18 14.34 -2.93
C LYS A 291 28.33 13.50 -4.20
N HIS A 292 28.98 12.34 -4.10
CA HIS A 292 29.10 11.41 -5.24
C HIS A 292 27.73 10.87 -5.68
N VAL A 293 26.90 10.41 -4.75
CA VAL A 293 25.57 9.85 -5.04
C VAL A 293 24.64 10.91 -5.64
N VAL A 294 24.63 12.14 -5.13
CA VAL A 294 23.85 13.26 -5.67
C VAL A 294 24.34 13.62 -7.08
N LEU A 295 25.65 13.76 -7.28
CA LEU A 295 26.22 14.09 -8.59
C LEU A 295 25.95 12.99 -9.62
N LYS A 296 26.08 11.72 -9.19
CA LYS A 296 25.77 10.55 -10.00
C LYS A 296 24.28 10.50 -10.31
N PHE A 297 23.40 10.79 -9.35
CA PHE A 297 21.95 10.85 -9.55
C PHE A 297 21.57 11.92 -10.58
N MET A 298 22.15 13.12 -10.49
CA MET A 298 21.90 14.21 -11.44
C MET A 298 22.43 13.92 -12.85
N SER A 299 23.36 12.96 -13.00
CA SER A 299 24.05 12.64 -14.25
C SER A 299 23.76 11.22 -14.78
N CYS A 300 22.94 10.42 -14.09
CA CYS A 300 22.71 9.01 -14.42
C CYS A 300 21.66 8.82 -15.52
N ARG A 301 21.69 7.62 -16.13
CA ARG A 301 20.65 7.13 -17.05
C ARG A 301 19.56 6.40 -16.26
N GLU A 302 18.40 6.26 -16.87
CA GLU A 302 17.15 5.73 -16.30
C GLU A 302 17.32 4.44 -15.48
N SER A 303 18.18 3.52 -15.92
CA SER A 303 18.39 2.21 -15.28
C SER A 303 19.00 2.24 -13.88
N GLU A 304 19.71 3.31 -13.49
CA GLU A 304 20.38 3.40 -12.18
C GLU A 304 19.69 4.35 -11.19
N ALA A 305 18.76 5.17 -11.68
CA ALA A 305 18.18 6.26 -10.89
C ALA A 305 17.39 5.76 -9.67
N LEU A 306 16.67 4.64 -9.76
CA LEU A 306 15.94 4.06 -8.62
C LEU A 306 16.87 3.56 -7.51
N HIS A 307 18.02 2.99 -7.87
CA HIS A 307 19.02 2.54 -6.90
C HIS A 307 19.66 3.74 -6.19
N LEU A 308 19.90 4.82 -6.92
CA LEU A 308 20.43 6.07 -6.37
C LEU A 308 19.42 6.78 -5.47
N ILE A 309 18.12 6.73 -5.78
CA ILE A 309 17.06 7.23 -4.88
C ILE A 309 17.08 6.46 -3.55
N LYS A 310 17.21 5.14 -3.58
CA LYS A 310 17.33 4.34 -2.35
C LYS A 310 18.59 4.69 -1.55
N ALA A 311 19.71 4.90 -2.22
CA ALA A 311 20.94 5.36 -1.56
C ALA A 311 20.74 6.74 -0.91
N LEU A 312 20.15 7.70 -1.63
CA LEU A 312 19.84 9.03 -1.09
C LEU A 312 18.85 8.95 0.08
N SER A 313 17.85 8.09 0.00
CA SER A 313 16.88 7.85 1.09
C SER A 313 17.56 7.43 2.38
N VAL A 314 18.56 6.54 2.30
CA VAL A 314 19.35 6.11 3.47
C VAL A 314 20.29 7.21 3.95
N LEU A 315 21.00 7.90 3.05
CA LEU A 315 22.00 8.90 3.43
C LEU A 315 21.39 10.19 4.00
N LEU A 316 20.22 10.59 3.47
CA LEU A 316 19.49 11.79 3.88
C LEU A 316 18.34 11.50 4.83
N SER A 317 18.11 10.22 5.18
CA SER A 317 17.02 9.78 6.05
C SER A 317 15.64 10.24 5.57
N PHE A 318 15.30 9.96 4.31
CA PHE A 318 13.98 10.29 3.76
C PHE A 318 12.88 9.50 4.46
N SER A 319 11.72 10.12 4.58
CA SER A 319 10.49 9.39 4.87
C SER A 319 10.07 8.56 3.64
N PRO A 320 9.26 7.50 3.83
CA PRO A 320 8.69 6.74 2.72
C PRO A 320 7.93 7.63 1.71
N GLU A 321 7.29 8.69 2.19
CA GLU A 321 6.57 9.66 1.38
C GLU A 321 7.53 10.54 0.54
N GLU A 322 8.63 11.01 1.14
CA GLU A 322 9.66 11.79 0.45
C GLU A 322 10.37 10.96 -0.63
N GLU A 323 10.72 9.71 -0.32
CA GLU A 323 11.30 8.79 -1.30
C GLU A 323 10.34 8.54 -2.47
N ASN A 324 9.05 8.36 -2.18
CA ASN A 324 8.03 8.13 -3.21
C ASN A 324 7.81 9.38 -4.08
N MET A 325 7.83 10.58 -3.50
CA MET A 325 7.72 11.83 -4.25
C MET A 325 8.86 12.01 -5.26
N VAL A 326 10.09 11.63 -4.90
CA VAL A 326 11.24 11.71 -5.81
C VAL A 326 11.13 10.66 -6.93
N LYS A 327 10.62 9.45 -6.65
CA LYS A 327 10.33 8.43 -7.66
C LYS A 327 9.27 8.89 -8.66
N GLU A 328 8.14 9.40 -8.17
CA GLU A 328 7.07 9.93 -9.02
C GLU A 328 7.54 11.10 -9.89
N THR A 329 8.38 11.99 -9.34
CA THR A 329 8.97 13.10 -10.10
C THR A 329 9.90 12.60 -11.19
N LEU A 330 10.69 11.56 -10.91
CA LEU A 330 11.55 10.92 -11.91
C LEU A 330 10.71 10.30 -13.03
N GLU A 331 9.69 9.50 -12.71
CA GLU A 331 8.77 8.89 -13.66
C GLU A 331 8.03 9.93 -14.51
N TYR A 332 7.60 11.04 -13.89
CA TYR A 332 6.97 12.17 -14.58
C TYR A 332 7.92 12.83 -15.60
N LYS A 333 9.19 13.00 -15.26
CA LYS A 333 10.20 13.58 -16.18
C LYS A 333 10.62 12.62 -17.28
N MET A 334 10.56 11.31 -17.04
CA MET A 334 10.94 10.27 -18.01
C MET A 334 9.80 9.88 -18.96
N SER A 335 8.55 10.19 -18.62
CA SER A 335 7.39 10.02 -19.51
C SER A 335 7.43 11.02 -20.68
N TRP A 336 8.14 10.68 -21.76
CA TRP A 336 8.25 11.51 -22.98
C TRP A 336 7.07 11.32 -23.96
N PHE A 337 6.28 10.25 -23.85
CA PHE A 337 5.16 9.97 -24.75
C PHE A 337 3.90 9.60 -23.96
N GLY A 338 2.86 10.44 -24.07
CA GLY A 338 1.55 10.19 -23.47
C GLY A 338 1.27 11.09 -22.27
N SER A 339 0.08 11.69 -22.26
CA SER A 339 -0.54 12.57 -21.26
C SER A 339 0.23 12.69 -19.94
N LYS A 340 0.81 13.87 -19.66
CA LYS A 340 1.38 14.21 -18.34
C LYS A 340 0.37 13.83 -17.23
N PRO A 341 0.67 12.87 -16.34
CA PRO A 341 -0.17 12.66 -15.17
C PRO A 341 -0.15 13.92 -14.31
N LEU A 342 -1.30 14.33 -13.76
CA LEU A 342 -1.40 15.53 -12.94
C LEU A 342 -0.43 15.45 -11.76
N PRO A 343 0.46 16.44 -11.55
CA PRO A 343 1.35 16.43 -10.40
C PRO A 343 0.49 16.60 -9.13
N ARG A 344 0.34 15.54 -8.35
CA ARG A 344 -0.24 15.63 -7.02
C ARG A 344 0.84 16.20 -6.10
N GLY A 345 0.68 17.48 -5.73
CA GLY A 345 1.44 18.07 -4.62
C GLY A 345 2.78 18.70 -4.98
N THR A 346 2.87 19.49 -6.07
CA THR A 346 4.04 20.33 -6.32
C THR A 346 4.30 21.27 -5.13
N VAL A 347 5.30 20.95 -4.31
CA VAL A 347 5.97 21.95 -3.47
C VAL A 347 6.77 22.83 -4.43
N ARG A 348 6.16 23.94 -4.83
CA ARG A 348 6.84 25.01 -5.55
C ARG A 348 7.95 25.54 -4.63
N PRO A 349 9.23 25.46 -4.98
CA PRO A 349 10.26 26.11 -4.19
C PRO A 349 9.96 27.61 -4.24
N SER A 350 9.75 28.21 -3.06
CA SER A 350 9.58 29.64 -2.89
C SER A 350 10.85 30.37 -3.31
N ILE A 351 10.98 30.66 -4.60
CA ILE A 351 11.86 31.72 -5.09
C ILE A 351 11.04 32.99 -5.23
N SER A 352 11.33 33.90 -4.31
CA SER A 352 10.91 35.29 -4.27
C SER A 352 11.33 36.04 -5.55
N ASN A 353 10.37 36.37 -6.42
CA ASN A 353 10.11 37.71 -6.97
C ASN A 353 9.18 37.65 -8.21
N PRO A 354 8.18 38.53 -8.33
CA PRO A 354 7.56 38.86 -9.60
C PRO A 354 8.27 40.08 -10.21
N GLY A 355 8.99 39.86 -11.31
CA GLY A 355 9.60 40.90 -12.14
C GLY A 355 10.38 40.18 -13.23
N THR A 356 10.20 40.41 -14.53
CA THR A 356 9.64 41.55 -15.23
C THR A 356 9.24 41.03 -16.62
N MET A 357 8.18 41.59 -17.21
CA MET A 357 8.01 41.55 -18.67
C MET A 357 9.31 42.00 -19.34
N TRP A 358 9.66 41.43 -20.50
CA TRP A 358 10.01 42.19 -21.71
C TRP A 358 10.14 41.30 -22.95
N SER A 359 9.59 41.86 -24.02
CA SER A 359 9.76 41.68 -25.47
C SER A 359 9.62 40.31 -26.11
#